data_AF-U1NKP0-F1
#
_entry.id   AF-U1NKP0-F1
#
_cell.length_a   1.000
_cell.length_b   1.000
_cell.length_c   1.000
_cell.angle_alpha   90.00
_cell.angle_beta   90.00
_cell.angle_gamma   90.00
#
_symmetry.space_group_name_H-M   'P 1'
#
loop_
_entity.id
_entity.type
_entity.pdbx_description
1 polymer ?
#
loop_
_entity_poly.entity_id
_entity_poly.type
_entity_poly.pdbx_seq_one_letter_code
_entity_poly.pdbx_strand_id
1 'polypeptide(L)'
;MEGVKNRTSDPKIRDTFIIDAACNYIGKMKRKTEQIGIESLVKKSFDKFMSVSEIHIAHLPFAPEVDQIHLTVHTGATIKSFEQSLELTSAHEALIDVGEAEPLALPFTVMATIDRSRHIQGIKGTTVYMADNRMRAESRELETGLSILRQKLAGVCPSCHDSVDSFSDHYEENQSCQEANRV
;
A
#
# COMPACT_ATOMS: atom_id res chain seq x y z
N MET A 1 -37.04 52.34 59.03
CA MET A 1 -36.40 51.45 58.05
C MET A 1 -37.35 50.29 57.83
N GLU A 2 -38.26 50.51 56.89
CA GLU A 2 -39.39 49.63 56.58
C GLU A 2 -38.92 48.44 55.75
N GLY A 3 -39.46 47.26 56.06
CA GLY A 3 -39.33 46.08 55.22
C GLY A 3 -40.32 46.12 54.06
N VAL A 4 -39.92 45.60 52.91
CA VAL A 4 -40.82 45.24 51.81
C VAL A 4 -40.44 43.86 51.31
N LYS A 5 -41.30 42.89 51.60
CA LYS A 5 -41.43 41.60 50.89
C LYS A 5 -42.48 41.75 49.79
N ASN A 6 -42.46 40.80 48.84
CA ASN A 6 -43.47 40.48 47.80
C ASN A 6 -43.28 41.26 46.48
N ARG A 7 -43.49 40.71 45.27
CA ARG A 7 -44.26 39.52 44.83
C ARG A 7 -44.00 39.26 43.32
N THR A 8 -43.99 37.98 42.93
CA THR A 8 -44.58 37.37 41.70
C THR A 8 -44.43 38.02 40.31
N SER A 9 -43.93 37.26 39.32
CA SER A 9 -44.74 36.83 38.15
C SER A 9 -43.95 35.90 37.18
N ASP A 10 -44.52 34.72 36.98
CA ASP A 10 -44.36 33.75 35.88
C ASP A 10 -44.91 34.34 34.53
N PRO A 11 -44.98 33.62 33.39
CA PRO A 11 -43.94 33.01 32.56
C PRO A 11 -44.06 33.51 31.08
N LYS A 12 -43.00 33.42 30.27
CA LYS A 12 -43.11 33.49 28.79
C LYS A 12 -42.30 32.34 28.20
N ILE A 13 -42.97 31.28 27.71
CA ILE A 13 -43.32 31.11 26.28
C ILE A 13 -42.02 30.92 25.47
N ARG A 14 -41.74 29.84 24.75
CA ARG A 14 -42.51 28.67 24.31
C ARG A 14 -41.48 27.69 23.72
N ASP A 15 -41.86 26.42 23.71
CA ASP A 15 -41.59 25.39 22.70
C ASP A 15 -40.69 25.80 21.53
N THR A 16 -39.67 25.01 21.22
CA THR A 16 -39.44 24.44 19.88
C THR A 16 -38.19 23.54 19.91
N PHE A 17 -38.44 22.22 19.89
CA PHE A 17 -37.60 21.16 19.30
C PHE A 17 -36.25 20.82 19.96
N ILE A 18 -36.29 19.90 20.92
CA ILE A 18 -35.19 18.93 21.12
C ILE A 18 -35.35 17.86 20.03
N ILE A 19 -34.76 18.12 18.86
CA ILE A 19 -34.35 17.05 17.93
C ILE A 19 -32.87 16.78 18.20
N ASP A 20 -32.48 15.52 18.04
CA ASP A 20 -31.11 14.99 18.06
C ASP A 20 -30.54 14.52 19.40
N ALA A 21 -31.33 13.73 20.12
CA ALA A 21 -30.80 12.57 20.86
C ALA A 21 -30.34 11.44 19.90
N ALA A 22 -29.56 11.77 18.87
CA ALA A 22 -29.01 10.83 17.89
C ALA A 22 -27.51 11.03 17.61
N CYS A 23 -26.81 11.79 18.47
CA CYS A 23 -25.46 12.26 18.16
C CYS A 23 -24.32 11.68 19.00
N ASN A 24 -24.43 10.48 19.61
CA ASN A 24 -23.24 9.86 20.24
C ASN A 24 -23.28 8.32 20.36
N TYR A 25 -23.78 7.64 19.32
CA TYR A 25 -23.50 6.21 19.11
C TYR A 25 -22.67 6.03 17.82
N ILE A 26 -21.60 6.82 17.65
CA ILE A 26 -20.50 6.45 16.77
C ILE A 26 -19.65 5.44 17.54
N GLY A 27 -20.23 4.26 17.78
CA GLY A 27 -19.42 3.07 17.89
C GLY A 27 -18.60 3.01 16.61
N LYS A 28 -17.28 3.19 16.70
CA LYS A 28 -16.33 2.82 15.66
C LYS A 28 -16.60 1.37 15.29
N MET A 29 -17.52 1.12 14.36
CA MET A 29 -17.44 -0.06 13.53
C MET A 29 -16.15 0.13 12.76
N LYS A 30 -15.05 -0.44 13.28
CA LYS A 30 -13.96 -0.91 12.43
C LYS A 30 -14.64 -1.84 11.43
N ARG A 31 -15.07 -1.30 10.28
CA ARG A 31 -15.37 -2.14 9.13
C ARG A 31 -14.10 -2.94 8.95
N LYS A 32 -14.17 -4.25 9.13
CA LYS A 32 -13.06 -5.12 8.75
C LYS A 32 -12.89 -4.87 7.26
N THR A 33 -11.85 -4.11 6.91
CA THR A 33 -11.42 -3.95 5.53
C THR A 33 -11.11 -5.36 5.04
N GLU A 34 -11.71 -5.75 3.92
CA GLU A 34 -11.37 -7.03 3.32
C GLU A 34 -9.89 -6.98 2.91
N GLN A 35 -9.15 -8.00 3.32
CA GLN A 35 -7.71 -8.09 3.19
C GLN A 35 -7.34 -9.24 2.27
N ILE A 36 -6.23 -9.09 1.53
CA ILE A 36 -5.67 -10.12 0.66
C ILE A 36 -4.16 -10.22 0.86
N GLY A 37 -3.59 -11.42 0.95
CA GLY A 37 -2.13 -11.58 0.95
C GLY A 37 -1.50 -11.09 -0.35
N ILE A 38 -0.34 -10.44 -0.28
CA ILE A 38 0.35 -9.89 -1.46
C ILE A 38 0.65 -10.96 -2.52
N GLU A 39 0.97 -12.18 -2.09
CA GLU A 39 1.20 -13.34 -2.94
C GLU A 39 -0.07 -13.72 -3.71
N SER A 40 -1.21 -13.67 -3.03
CA SER A 40 -2.52 -13.94 -3.64
C SER A 40 -2.91 -12.84 -4.64
N LEU A 41 -2.58 -11.58 -4.34
CA LEU A 41 -2.79 -10.46 -5.26
C LEU A 41 -1.93 -10.59 -6.52
N VAL A 42 -0.66 -10.95 -6.37
CA VAL A 42 0.25 -11.21 -7.49
C VAL A 42 -0.21 -12.42 -8.30
N LYS A 43 -0.60 -13.52 -7.63
CA LYS A 43 -1.13 -14.71 -8.31
C LYS A 43 -2.37 -14.39 -9.15
N LYS A 44 -3.32 -13.62 -8.60
CA LYS A 44 -4.50 -13.16 -9.35
C LYS A 44 -4.12 -12.33 -10.58
N SER A 45 -3.01 -11.59 -10.52
CA SER A 45 -2.49 -10.84 -11.67
C SER A 45 -2.00 -11.78 -12.77
N PHE A 46 -1.27 -12.84 -12.42
CA PHE A 46 -0.90 -13.90 -13.37
C PHE A 46 -2.11 -14.62 -13.95
N ASP A 47 -3.08 -15.00 -13.12
CA ASP A 47 -4.28 -15.70 -13.57
C ASP A 47 -5.12 -14.84 -14.55
N LYS A 48 -4.98 -13.50 -14.48
CA LYS A 48 -5.69 -12.55 -15.36
C LYS A 48 -5.06 -12.41 -16.74
N PHE A 49 -3.74 -12.56 -16.87
CA PHE A 49 -3.00 -12.26 -18.10
C PHE A 49 -2.25 -13.48 -18.63
N MET A 50 -2.46 -13.81 -19.91
CA MET A 50 -1.79 -14.96 -20.54
C MET A 50 -0.26 -14.80 -20.65
N SER A 51 0.24 -13.56 -20.61
CA SER A 51 1.66 -13.25 -20.64
C SER A 51 1.97 -12.05 -19.75
N VAL A 52 2.73 -12.27 -18.69
CA VAL A 52 3.26 -11.22 -17.81
C VAL A 52 4.77 -11.15 -18.03
N SER A 53 5.28 -9.97 -18.36
CA SER A 53 6.72 -9.76 -18.56
C SER A 53 7.40 -9.19 -17.31
N GLU A 54 6.68 -8.41 -16.52
CA GLU A 54 7.20 -7.79 -15.29
C GLU A 54 6.04 -7.51 -14.33
N ILE A 55 6.28 -7.65 -13.03
CA ILE A 55 5.41 -7.10 -11.99
C ILE A 55 6.27 -6.21 -11.11
N HIS A 56 5.92 -4.94 -11.06
CA HIS A 56 6.57 -3.94 -10.23
C HIS A 56 5.62 -3.48 -9.13
N ILE A 57 6.14 -3.35 -7.91
CA ILE A 57 5.41 -2.81 -6.77
C ILE A 57 6.13 -1.55 -6.34
N ALA A 58 5.53 -0.41 -6.63
CA ALA A 58 5.98 0.85 -6.07
C ALA A 58 5.53 0.91 -4.61
N HIS A 59 6.48 1.23 -3.74
CA HIS A 59 6.29 1.42 -2.32
C HIS A 59 7.15 2.64 -1.94
N LEU A 60 6.60 3.54 -1.14
CA LEU A 60 7.39 4.67 -0.63
C LEU A 60 8.58 4.12 0.17
N PRO A 61 9.69 4.86 0.26
CA PRO A 61 10.98 4.28 0.61
C PRO A 61 11.12 3.77 2.06
N PHE A 62 10.07 3.90 2.89
CA PHE A 62 10.09 3.63 4.32
C PHE A 62 8.82 2.97 4.80
N ALA A 63 8.94 1.88 5.56
CA ALA A 63 7.81 1.21 6.20
C ALA A 63 7.05 1.99 7.29
N PRO A 64 7.59 3.02 7.97
CA PRO A 64 6.70 3.92 8.71
C PRO A 64 5.88 4.86 7.81
N GLU A 65 6.25 5.02 6.53
CA GLU A 65 5.65 6.01 5.61
C GLU A 65 4.95 5.41 4.39
N VAL A 66 5.02 4.08 4.17
CA VAL A 66 4.23 3.45 3.10
C VAL A 66 2.77 3.50 3.51
N ASP A 67 2.02 4.40 2.90
CA ASP A 67 0.59 4.57 3.06
C ASP A 67 -0.21 3.77 2.02
N GLN A 68 0.45 3.37 0.93
CA GLN A 68 -0.14 2.64 -0.18
C GLN A 68 0.93 1.91 -0.99
N ILE A 69 0.54 0.77 -1.59
CA ILE A 69 1.32 0.11 -2.64
C ILE A 69 0.64 0.26 -4.01
N HIS A 70 1.43 0.44 -5.06
CA HIS A 70 0.96 0.46 -6.44
C HIS A 70 1.58 -0.69 -7.21
N LEU A 71 0.74 -1.65 -7.61
CA LEU A 71 1.16 -2.82 -8.36
C LEU A 71 0.96 -2.57 -9.86
N THR A 72 2.05 -2.59 -10.62
CA THR A 72 2.05 -2.43 -12.08
C THR A 72 2.42 -3.75 -12.74
N VAL A 73 1.53 -4.27 -13.58
CA VAL A 73 1.70 -5.50 -14.34
C VAL A 73 2.04 -5.13 -15.79
N HIS A 74 3.27 -5.38 -16.22
CA HIS A 74 3.59 -5.31 -17.64
C HIS A 74 3.15 -6.59 -18.33
N THR A 75 2.37 -6.43 -19.38
CA THR A 75 1.82 -7.55 -20.14
C THR A 75 2.04 -7.37 -21.64
N GLY A 76 2.34 -8.48 -22.32
CA GLY A 76 2.34 -8.54 -23.79
C GLY A 76 0.94 -8.77 -24.38
N ALA A 77 -0.10 -8.90 -23.54
CA ALA A 77 -1.46 -9.18 -23.97
C ALA A 77 -2.21 -7.90 -24.39
N THR A 78 -3.27 -8.08 -25.18
CA THR A 78 -4.16 -6.99 -25.61
C THR A 78 -4.95 -6.43 -24.43
N ILE A 79 -4.46 -5.37 -23.81
CA ILE A 79 -5.25 -4.50 -22.92
C ILE A 79 -5.97 -3.42 -23.74
N LYS A 80 -7.04 -2.85 -23.19
CA LYS A 80 -7.93 -1.92 -23.94
C LYS A 80 -7.31 -0.54 -24.18
N SER A 81 -6.27 -0.22 -23.44
CA SER A 81 -5.59 1.08 -23.42
C SER A 81 -4.13 0.88 -23.03
N PHE A 82 -3.30 1.90 -23.19
CA PHE A 82 -1.87 1.84 -22.83
C PHE A 82 -1.66 1.48 -21.35
N GLU A 83 -2.48 2.06 -20.46
CA GLU A 83 -2.58 1.75 -19.05
C GLU A 83 -4.04 1.46 -18.70
N GLN A 84 -4.28 0.48 -17.83
CA GLN A 84 -5.62 0.09 -17.40
C GLN A 84 -5.62 -0.29 -15.92
N SER A 85 -6.42 0.41 -15.10
CA SER A 85 -6.69 0.02 -13.71
C SER A 85 -7.46 -1.30 -13.67
N LEU A 86 -7.11 -2.17 -12.72
CA LEU A 86 -7.66 -3.52 -12.58
C LEU A 86 -8.28 -3.73 -11.20
N GLU A 87 -9.51 -4.22 -11.21
CA GLU A 87 -10.15 -4.79 -10.03
C GLU A 87 -9.95 -6.32 -10.04
N LEU A 88 -9.00 -6.81 -9.23
CA LEU A 88 -8.69 -8.25 -9.12
C LEU A 88 -9.41 -8.95 -7.95
N THR A 89 -9.92 -8.16 -7.00
CA THR A 89 -10.48 -8.61 -5.73
C THR A 89 -11.34 -7.50 -5.13
N SER A 90 -12.25 -7.86 -4.22
CA SER A 90 -13.01 -6.91 -3.39
C SER A 90 -12.22 -6.41 -2.16
N ALA A 91 -11.05 -7.00 -1.90
CA ALA A 91 -10.14 -6.55 -0.86
C ALA A 91 -9.62 -5.14 -1.14
N HIS A 92 -9.47 -4.34 -0.08
CA HIS A 92 -9.00 -2.96 -0.15
C HIS A 92 -7.56 -2.83 0.36
N GLU A 93 -7.10 -3.78 1.15
CA GLU A 93 -5.76 -3.81 1.74
C GLU A 93 -5.03 -5.09 1.36
N ALA A 94 -3.74 -4.95 1.08
CA ALA A 94 -2.81 -6.04 0.90
C ALA A 94 -2.12 -6.31 2.25
N LEU A 95 -2.15 -7.57 2.68
CA LEU A 95 -1.37 -8.07 3.81
C LEU A 95 0.01 -8.50 3.31
N ILE A 96 1.05 -7.94 3.93
CA ILE A 96 2.44 -8.25 3.61
C ILE A 96 3.12 -8.68 4.91
N ASP A 97 3.57 -9.92 4.92
CA ASP A 97 4.40 -10.44 6.00
C ASP A 97 5.82 -9.86 5.89
N VAL A 98 6.24 -9.10 6.91
CA VAL A 98 7.57 -8.47 7.00
C VAL A 98 8.49 -9.23 7.97
N GLY A 99 8.12 -10.44 8.38
CA GLY A 99 8.92 -11.32 9.23
C GLY A 99 8.61 -11.15 10.71
N GLU A 100 9.58 -10.68 11.50
CA GLU A 100 9.49 -10.63 12.97
C GLU A 100 8.52 -9.56 13.49
N ALA A 101 8.14 -8.59 12.65
CA ALA A 101 7.18 -7.53 12.98
C ALA A 101 5.75 -7.92 12.60
N GLU A 102 4.76 -7.17 13.11
CA GLU A 102 3.36 -7.35 12.68
C GLU A 102 3.22 -7.16 11.16
N PRO A 103 2.47 -8.02 10.45
CA PRO A 103 2.24 -7.85 9.02
C PRO A 103 1.66 -6.48 8.68
N LEU A 104 2.15 -5.88 7.61
CA LEU A 104 1.65 -4.60 7.13
C LEU A 104 0.34 -4.82 6.36
N ALA A 105 -0.68 -4.04 6.71
CA ALA A 105 -1.93 -3.95 5.96
C ALA A 105 -1.96 -2.61 5.23
N LEU A 106 -1.72 -2.64 3.91
CA LEU A 106 -1.57 -1.44 3.10
C LEU A 106 -2.66 -1.36 2.03
N PRO A 107 -3.34 -0.21 1.86
CA PRO A 107 -4.13 0.07 0.68
C PRO A 107 -3.34 -0.26 -0.60
N PHE A 108 -4.03 -0.75 -1.63
CA PHE A 108 -3.36 -1.05 -2.89
C PHE A 108 -4.18 -0.61 -4.11
N THR A 109 -3.46 -0.39 -5.21
CA THR A 109 -4.05 -0.29 -6.54
C THR A 109 -3.30 -1.21 -7.49
N VAL A 110 -4.00 -1.70 -8.51
CA VAL A 110 -3.41 -2.54 -9.54
C VAL A 110 -3.64 -1.92 -10.91
N MET A 111 -2.58 -1.84 -11.70
CA MET A 111 -2.59 -1.34 -13.07
C MET A 111 -1.92 -2.36 -13.98
N ALA A 112 -2.47 -2.59 -15.18
CA ALA A 112 -1.75 -3.24 -16.26
C ALA A 112 -1.32 -2.22 -17.31
N THR A 113 -0.16 -2.47 -17.93
CA THR A 113 0.39 -1.65 -19.00
C THR A 113 1.09 -2.50 -20.06
N ILE A 114 1.10 -1.99 -21.30
CA ILE A 114 1.89 -2.50 -22.42
C ILE A 114 3.16 -1.67 -22.65
N ASP A 115 3.42 -0.67 -21.81
CA ASP A 115 4.67 0.07 -21.86
C ASP A 115 5.86 -0.88 -21.67
N ARG A 116 7.00 -0.51 -22.26
CA ARG A 116 8.22 -1.30 -22.16
C ARG A 116 8.59 -1.46 -20.70
N SER A 117 8.69 -2.72 -20.27
CA SER A 117 9.23 -3.16 -18.98
C SER A 117 10.56 -2.46 -18.71
N ARG A 118 10.57 -1.54 -17.73
CA ARG A 118 11.71 -0.64 -17.43
C ARG A 118 11.73 -0.17 -15.98
N HIS A 119 10.91 -0.72 -15.08
CA HIS A 119 11.01 -0.26 -13.69
C HIS A 119 12.35 -0.69 -13.11
N ILE A 120 13.22 0.31 -12.93
CA ILE A 120 14.49 0.13 -12.25
C ILE A 120 14.15 -0.13 -10.79
N GLN A 121 14.51 -1.32 -10.32
CA GLN A 121 14.47 -1.62 -8.89
C GLN A 121 15.29 -0.56 -8.15
N GLY A 122 14.69 0.00 -7.11
CA GLY A 122 15.30 1.14 -6.44
C GLY A 122 14.71 1.39 -5.07
N ILE A 123 14.90 2.61 -4.60
CA ILE A 123 14.47 3.05 -3.28
C ILE A 123 12.94 3.09 -3.18
N LYS A 124 12.25 3.40 -4.28
CA LYS A 124 10.78 3.63 -4.32
C LYS A 124 9.97 2.48 -4.89
N GLY A 125 10.58 1.32 -5.07
CA GLY A 125 9.89 0.20 -5.69
C GLY A 125 10.73 -1.05 -5.84
N THR A 126 10.02 -2.17 -5.87
CA THR A 126 10.59 -3.50 -6.04
C THR A 126 9.92 -4.17 -7.23
N THR A 127 10.73 -4.57 -8.20
CA THR A 127 10.29 -5.50 -9.24
C THR A 127 10.25 -6.89 -8.62
N VAL A 128 9.04 -7.40 -8.40
CA VAL A 128 8.84 -8.70 -7.73
C VAL A 128 8.90 -9.87 -8.70
N TYR A 129 8.72 -9.61 -9.99
CA TYR A 129 8.86 -10.63 -11.03
C TYR A 129 9.35 -9.99 -12.32
N MET A 130 10.26 -10.64 -13.01
CA MET A 130 10.68 -10.28 -14.37
C MET A 130 10.92 -11.55 -15.18
N ALA A 131 10.16 -11.72 -16.25
CA ALA A 131 10.35 -12.84 -17.17
C ALA A 131 11.72 -12.74 -17.84
N ASP A 132 12.33 -13.89 -18.14
CA ASP A 132 13.55 -13.94 -18.94
C ASP A 132 13.34 -13.22 -20.28
N ASN A 133 14.01 -12.07 -20.40
CA ASN A 133 14.03 -11.31 -21.63
C ASN A 133 15.45 -11.39 -22.20
N ARG A 134 15.56 -11.83 -23.46
CA ARG A 134 16.85 -11.91 -24.19
C ARG A 134 17.50 -10.53 -24.45
N MET A 135 16.99 -9.45 -23.85
CA MET A 135 17.25 -8.05 -24.16
C MET A 135 17.94 -7.28 -23.02
N ARG A 136 18.80 -7.95 -22.23
CA ARG A 136 19.79 -7.39 -21.28
C ARG A 136 19.34 -7.15 -19.83
N ALA A 137 18.12 -7.48 -19.43
CA ALA A 137 17.76 -7.48 -18.01
C ALA A 137 17.77 -8.91 -17.45
N GLU A 138 18.30 -9.09 -16.24
CA GLU A 138 18.33 -10.40 -15.59
C GLU A 138 16.90 -10.81 -15.21
N SER A 139 16.57 -12.08 -15.46
CA SER A 139 15.29 -12.64 -15.04
C SER A 139 15.17 -12.64 -13.53
N ARG A 140 13.96 -12.44 -13.01
CA ARG A 140 13.68 -12.55 -11.59
C ARG A 140 12.50 -13.45 -11.30
N GLU A 141 12.77 -14.48 -10.51
CA GLU A 141 11.73 -15.34 -9.95
C GLU A 141 10.90 -14.60 -8.90
N LEU A 142 9.61 -14.95 -8.87
CA LEU A 142 8.63 -14.29 -8.02
C LEU A 142 9.02 -14.32 -6.54
N GLU A 143 9.46 -15.48 -6.03
CA GLU A 143 9.81 -15.64 -4.62
C GLU A 143 11.01 -14.78 -4.22
N THR A 144 12.02 -14.67 -5.08
CA THR A 144 13.16 -13.78 -4.86
C THR A 144 12.71 -12.32 -4.78
N GLY A 145 11.87 -11.88 -5.72
CA GLY A 145 11.37 -10.52 -5.73
C GLY A 145 10.46 -10.18 -4.54
N LEU A 146 9.61 -11.12 -4.12
CA LEU A 146 8.80 -10.99 -2.91
C LEU A 146 9.68 -10.93 -1.65
N SER A 147 10.72 -11.76 -1.55
CA SER A 147 11.67 -11.70 -0.44
C SER A 147 12.32 -10.31 -0.32
N ILE A 148 12.76 -9.74 -1.46
CA ILE A 148 13.32 -8.38 -1.51
C ILE A 148 12.29 -7.34 -1.07
N LEU A 149 11.04 -7.46 -1.53
CA LEU A 149 9.97 -6.55 -1.12
C LEU A 149 9.76 -6.58 0.40
N ARG A 150 9.63 -7.78 0.98
CA ARG A 150 9.43 -7.97 2.43
C ARG A 150 10.59 -7.37 3.23
N GLN A 151 11.84 -7.59 2.79
CA GLN A 151 13.02 -7.00 3.42
C GLN A 151 12.98 -5.47 3.39
N LYS A 152 12.68 -4.85 2.24
CA LYS A 152 12.58 -3.39 2.16
C LYS A 152 11.48 -2.82 3.05
N LEU A 153 10.32 -3.48 3.08
CA LEU A 153 9.22 -3.11 3.97
C LEU A 153 9.49 -3.45 5.44
N ALA A 154 10.48 -4.28 5.75
CA ALA A 154 10.97 -4.47 7.11
C ALA A 154 12.04 -3.43 7.49
N GLY A 155 12.44 -2.53 6.58
CA GLY A 155 13.58 -1.64 6.79
C GLY A 155 14.91 -2.39 6.80
N VAL A 156 15.05 -3.45 6.00
CA VAL A 156 16.26 -4.28 5.90
C VAL A 156 16.82 -4.21 4.48
N CYS A 157 18.11 -3.91 4.35
CA CYS A 157 18.78 -3.88 3.06
C CYS A 157 18.84 -5.28 2.44
N PRO A 158 18.32 -5.50 1.22
CA PRO A 158 18.37 -6.83 0.59
C PRO A 158 19.77 -7.34 0.25
N SER A 159 20.76 -6.43 0.18
CA SER A 159 22.12 -6.76 -0.25
C SER A 159 23.06 -7.07 0.90
N CYS A 160 23.03 -6.29 1.98
CA CYS A 160 23.90 -6.50 3.15
C CYS A 160 23.16 -7.04 4.38
N HIS A 161 21.82 -7.10 4.35
CA HIS A 161 20.96 -7.52 5.45
C HIS A 161 21.00 -6.63 6.71
N ASP A 162 21.61 -5.45 6.62
CA ASP A 162 21.57 -4.47 7.70
C ASP A 162 20.19 -3.82 7.82
N SER A 163 19.81 -3.49 9.06
CA SER A 163 18.68 -2.60 9.33
C SER A 163 19.02 -1.20 8.81
N VAL A 164 18.11 -0.61 8.06
CA VAL A 164 18.28 0.70 7.43
C VAL A 164 17.16 1.64 7.85
N ASP A 165 17.54 2.78 8.42
CA ASP A 165 16.60 3.85 8.72
C ASP A 165 16.24 4.62 7.44
N SER A 166 17.24 4.84 6.57
CA SER A 166 17.10 5.49 5.26
C SER A 166 17.72 4.66 4.14
N PHE A 167 16.92 4.15 3.18
CA PHE A 167 17.45 3.48 1.99
C PHE A 167 18.21 4.44 1.07
N SER A 168 17.81 5.72 1.07
CA SER A 168 18.52 6.76 0.33
C SER A 168 19.92 6.94 0.90
N ASP A 169 20.02 7.20 2.21
CA ASP A 169 21.31 7.46 2.87
C ASP A 169 22.18 6.21 2.83
N HIS A 170 21.60 5.04 3.10
CA HIS A 170 22.32 3.77 3.03
C HIS A 170 22.95 3.53 1.65
N TYR A 171 22.22 3.80 0.55
CA TYR A 171 22.74 3.63 -0.80
C TYR A 171 23.69 4.74 -1.25
N GLU A 172 23.60 5.94 -0.68
CA GLU A 172 24.59 7.00 -0.87
C GLU A 172 25.93 6.63 -0.23
N GLU A 173 25.89 6.04 0.97
CA GLU A 173 27.08 5.59 1.70
C GLU A 173 27.63 4.26 1.19
N ASN A 174 26.78 3.37 0.67
CA ASN A 174 27.12 2.00 0.26
C ASN A 174 26.70 1.75 -1.20
N GLN A 175 27.43 2.34 -2.15
CA GLN A 175 27.13 2.20 -3.58
C GLN A 175 27.07 0.74 -4.05
N SER A 176 27.85 -0.16 -3.46
CA SER A 176 27.82 -1.60 -3.77
C SER A 176 26.44 -2.22 -3.47
N CYS A 177 25.77 -1.80 -2.39
CA CYS A 177 24.41 -2.25 -2.09
C CYS A 177 23.41 -1.72 -3.11
N GLN A 178 23.59 -0.47 -3.56
CA GLN A 178 22.73 0.11 -4.60
C GLN A 178 22.86 -0.64 -5.93
N GLU A 179 24.10 -0.96 -6.33
CA GLU A 179 24.40 -1.70 -7.56
C GLU A 179 23.87 -3.13 -7.48
N ALA A 180 24.12 -3.83 -6.38
CA ALA A 180 23.60 -5.18 -6.17
C ALA A 180 22.06 -5.22 -6.17
N ASN A 181 21.39 -4.19 -5.64
CA ASN A 181 19.93 -4.08 -5.67
C ASN A 181 19.37 -3.63 -7.04
N ARG A 182 20.18 -3.33 -8.06
CA ARG A 182 19.67 -3.02 -9.41
C ARG A 182 19.59 -4.26 -10.32
N VAL A 183 20.20 -5.37 -9.90
CA VAL A 183 20.30 -6.64 -10.62
C VAL A 183 19.12 -7.53 -10.27
#